data_AF-A0A1S4A3Q2-F1
#
_entry.id   AF-A0A1S4A3Q2-F1
#
_cell.length_a   1.000
_cell.length_b   1.000
_cell.length_c   1.000
_cell.angle_alpha   90.00
_cell.angle_beta   90.00
_cell.angle_gamma   90.00
#
_symmetry.space_group_name_H-M   'P 1'
#
loop_
_entity.id
_entity.type
_entity.pdbx_description
1 polymer ?
#
loop_
_entity_poly.entity_id
_entity_poly.type
_entity_poly.pdbx_seq_one_letter_code
_entity_poly.pdbx_strand_id
1 'polypeptide(L)'
;MEENIQRMEEKIEEQKATIRQEVVADVLARLQCSGIDIDANIILAALGDNSLGEASFAQQATLQPIRRPSTNINKEGQLIPGAVIADESSDEDLT
;
A
#
# COMPACT_ATOMS: atom_id res chain seq x y z
N MET A 1 14.09 41.97 26.32
CA MET A 1 14.63 41.27 25.14
C MET A 1 14.03 39.87 25.06
N GLU A 2 13.96 39.15 26.20
CA GLU A 2 13.20 37.89 26.33
C GLU A 2 11.77 37.92 25.77
N GLU A 3 10.94 38.90 26.12
CA GLU A 3 9.52 38.91 25.70
C GLU A 3 9.34 38.98 24.16
N ASN A 4 10.29 39.60 23.46
CA ASN A 4 10.31 39.65 22.00
C ASN A 4 10.64 38.28 21.41
N ILE A 5 11.59 37.57 22.03
CA ILE A 5 12.04 36.24 21.59
C ILE A 5 10.90 35.25 21.81
N GLN A 6 10.29 35.26 22.99
CA GLN A 6 9.20 34.34 23.35
C GLN A 6 7.98 34.51 22.44
N ARG A 7 7.61 35.75 22.11
CA ARG A 7 6.54 36.04 21.13
C ARG A 7 6.88 35.53 19.73
N MET A 8 8.15 35.59 19.34
CA MET A 8 8.60 35.10 18.04
C MET A 8 8.56 33.56 18.00
N GLU A 9 8.96 32.89 19.06
CA GLU A 9 8.87 31.43 19.20
C GLU A 9 7.42 30.94 19.12
N GLU A 10 6.49 31.61 19.81
CA GLU A 10 5.06 31.30 19.75
C GLU A 10 4.52 31.38 18.31
N LYS A 11 4.85 32.46 17.60
CA LYS A 11 4.49 32.62 16.19
C LYS A 11 5.06 31.54 15.28
N ILE A 12 6.30 31.11 15.54
CA ILE A 12 6.94 30.05 14.76
C ILE A 12 6.20 28.72 14.99
N GLU A 13 5.84 28.39 16.22
CA GLU A 13 5.12 27.14 16.50
C GLU A 13 3.69 27.17 15.93
N GLU A 14 3.02 28.32 15.95
CA GLU A 14 1.72 28.53 15.29
C GLU A 14 1.83 28.33 13.76
N GLN A 15 2.84 28.93 13.13
CA GLN A 15 3.09 28.74 11.70
C GLN A 15 3.41 27.29 11.36
N LYS A 16 4.19 26.61 12.19
CA LYS A 16 4.51 25.19 12.02
C LYS A 16 3.26 24.32 12.12
N ALA A 17 2.34 24.63 13.04
CA ALA A 17 1.05 23.95 13.12
C ALA A 17 0.22 24.15 11.85
N THR A 18 0.16 25.39 11.35
CA THR A 18 -0.56 25.74 10.13
C THR A 18 0.00 24.99 8.92
N ILE A 19 1.34 24.99 8.73
CA ILE A 19 2.00 24.30 7.63
C ILE A 19 1.72 22.79 7.69
N ARG A 20 1.76 22.18 8.88
CA ARG A 20 1.41 20.76 9.04
C ARG A 20 -0.01 20.48 8.56
N GLN A 21 -0.98 21.32 8.93
CA GLN A 21 -2.37 21.16 8.50
C GLN A 21 -2.54 21.33 7.00
N GLU A 22 -1.86 22.30 6.39
CA GLU A 22 -1.90 22.55 4.94
C GLU A 22 -1.33 21.37 4.14
N VAL A 23 -0.17 20.85 4.54
CA VAL A 23 0.46 19.70 3.89
C VAL A 23 -0.43 18.45 3.98
N VAL A 24 -1.05 18.21 5.13
CA VAL A 24 -2.00 17.11 5.32
C VAL A 24 -3.18 17.23 4.38
N ALA A 25 -3.77 18.43 4.28
CA ALA A 25 -4.91 18.67 3.41
C ALA A 25 -4.55 18.48 1.93
N ASP A 26 -3.39 18.98 1.47
CA ASP A 26 -2.93 18.81 0.09
C ASP A 26 -2.69 17.33 -0.25
N VAL A 27 -2.01 16.59 0.63
CA VAL A 27 -1.76 15.15 0.43
C VAL A 27 -3.07 14.38 0.36
N LEU A 28 -4.03 14.67 1.26
CA LEU A 28 -5.33 14.02 1.25
C LEU A 28 -6.10 14.30 -0.04
N ALA A 29 -6.14 15.56 -0.49
CA ALA A 29 -6.80 15.94 -1.74
C ALA A 29 -6.20 15.20 -2.94
N ARG A 30 -4.86 15.06 -3.00
CA ARG A 30 -4.18 14.31 -4.07
C ARG A 30 -4.49 12.82 -4.05
N LEU A 31 -4.57 12.22 -2.87
CA LEU A 31 -4.90 10.79 -2.71
C LEU A 31 -6.35 10.51 -3.15
N GLN A 32 -7.29 11.37 -2.75
CA GLN A 32 -8.68 11.32 -3.20
C GLN A 32 -8.79 11.45 -4.73
N CYS A 33 -8.10 12.43 -5.33
CA CYS A 33 -8.06 12.60 -6.79
C CYS A 33 -7.42 11.41 -7.52
N SER A 34 -6.55 10.66 -6.85
CA SER A 34 -5.93 9.44 -7.40
C SER A 34 -6.82 8.21 -7.28
N GLY A 35 -8.04 8.35 -6.73
CA GLY A 35 -8.96 7.24 -6.48
C GLY A 35 -8.56 6.35 -5.31
N ILE A 36 -7.61 6.80 -4.47
CA ILE A 36 -7.25 6.12 -3.24
C ILE A 36 -8.19 6.62 -2.15
N ASP A 37 -9.13 5.75 -1.75
CA ASP A 37 -9.97 5.99 -0.60
C ASP A 37 -9.19 5.64 0.68
N ILE A 38 -9.00 6.63 1.55
CA ILE A 38 -8.22 6.51 2.78
C ILE A 38 -9.15 6.84 3.94
N ASP A 39 -9.25 5.91 4.90
CA ASP A 39 -10.01 6.12 6.11
C ASP A 39 -9.44 7.31 6.90
N ALA A 40 -10.30 8.28 7.19
CA ALA A 40 -9.96 9.46 7.98
C ALA A 40 -9.38 9.10 9.37
N ASN A 41 -9.77 7.97 9.95
CA ASN A 41 -9.24 7.49 11.21
C ASN A 41 -7.76 7.09 11.12
N ILE A 42 -7.33 6.55 9.97
CA ILE A 42 -5.92 6.20 9.72
C ILE A 42 -5.07 7.47 9.62
N ILE A 43 -5.59 8.50 8.95
CA ILE A 43 -4.93 9.81 8.84
C ILE A 43 -4.84 10.48 10.21
N LEU A 44 -5.93 10.48 10.98
CA LEU A 44 -5.97 11.06 12.31
C LEU A 44 -4.99 10.36 13.26
N ALA A 45 -4.89 9.03 13.20
CA ALA A 45 -3.92 8.25 13.96
C ALA A 45 -2.47 8.61 13.60
N ALA A 46 -2.14 8.67 12.31
CA ALA A 46 -0.79 9.02 11.85
C ALA A 46 -0.36 10.45 12.20
N LEU A 47 -1.32 11.37 12.37
CA LEU A 47 -1.05 12.76 12.74
C LEU A 47 -1.04 13.01 14.24
N GLY A 48 -1.75 12.19 15.02
CA GLY A 48 -1.85 12.28 16.48
C GLY A 48 -0.54 11.99 17.22
N ASP A 49 0.37 11.22 16.61
CA ASP A 49 1.64 10.80 17.23
C ASP A 49 2.67 11.94 17.40
N ASN A 50 2.39 13.14 16.89
CA ASN A 50 3.30 14.29 17.04
C ASN A 50 3.12 15.06 18.36
N SER A 51 2.18 14.64 19.23
CA SER A 51 1.91 15.33 20.51
C SER A 51 1.98 14.45 21.76
N LEU A 52 2.09 13.12 21.66
CA LEU A 52 2.11 12.27 22.85
C LEU A 52 3.09 11.13 22.66
N GLY A 53 4.15 11.13 23.45
CA GLY A 53 5.09 10.01 23.51
C GLY A 53 4.37 8.68 23.73
N GLU A 54 4.91 7.62 23.12
CA GLU A 54 4.61 6.22 23.40
C GLU A 54 3.12 5.84 23.43
N ALA A 55 2.52 5.60 22.27
CA ALA A 55 1.33 4.75 22.19
C ALA A 55 1.50 3.69 21.09
N SER A 56 2.29 2.67 21.44
CA SER A 56 2.27 1.30 20.92
C SER A 56 1.22 1.01 19.84
N PHE A 57 1.63 1.05 18.56
CA PHE A 57 0.91 0.38 17.47
C PHE A 57 1.14 -1.14 17.54
N ALA A 58 0.74 -1.74 18.66
CA ALA A 58 0.60 -3.19 18.80
C ALA A 58 -0.84 -3.58 18.44
N GLN A 59 -1.22 -3.41 17.17
CA GLN A 59 -2.33 -4.14 16.61
C GLN A 59 -1.76 -5.22 15.70
N GLN A 60 -1.73 -6.43 16.26
CA GLN A 60 -1.43 -7.67 15.58
C GLN A 60 -2.24 -7.76 14.28
N ALA A 61 -1.63 -7.39 13.16
CA ALA A 61 -1.99 -7.99 11.89
C ALA A 61 -1.49 -9.44 11.94
N THR A 62 -2.25 -10.33 12.57
CA THR A 62 -2.11 -11.77 12.34
C THR A 62 -2.51 -12.01 10.89
N LEU A 63 -1.55 -11.80 9.98
CA LEU A 63 -1.63 -12.28 8.61
C LEU A 63 -1.63 -13.81 8.69
N GLN A 64 -2.81 -14.39 8.86
CA GLN A 64 -3.00 -15.83 8.73
C GLN A 64 -2.48 -16.22 7.35
N PRO A 65 -1.48 -17.11 7.24
CA PRO A 65 -1.02 -17.56 5.94
C PRO A 65 -2.21 -18.21 5.23
N ILE A 66 -2.47 -17.77 4.01
CA ILE A 66 -3.54 -18.28 3.15
C ILE A 66 -3.32 -19.79 3.02
N ARG A 67 -4.08 -20.59 3.76
CA ARG A 67 -4.12 -22.04 3.56
C ARG A 67 -4.86 -22.30 2.26
N ARG A 68 -4.14 -22.27 1.14
CA ARG A 68 -4.61 -22.86 -0.11
C ARG A 68 -4.71 -24.38 0.13
N PRO A 69 -5.88 -25.01 -0.03
CA PRO A 69 -5.93 -26.45 -0.18
C PRO A 69 -5.16 -26.79 -1.44
N SER A 70 -3.96 -27.36 -1.29
CA SER A 70 -3.26 -27.98 -2.40
C SER A 70 -4.13 -29.13 -2.87
N THR A 71 -4.91 -28.89 -3.92
CA THR A 71 -5.66 -29.94 -4.59
C THR A 71 -4.64 -30.74 -5.37
N ASN A 72 -4.02 -31.71 -4.71
CA ASN A 72 -3.39 -32.84 -5.36
C ASN A 72 -4.51 -33.64 -6.04
N ILE A 73 -4.72 -33.37 -7.33
CA ILE A 73 -5.36 -34.31 -8.24
C ILE A 73 -4.29 -34.81 -9.21
N ASN A 74 -3.53 -35.80 -8.77
CA ASN A 74 -2.90 -36.74 -9.68
C ASN A 74 -3.98 -37.56 -10.40
N LYS A 75 -4.30 -37.18 -11.63
CA LYS A 75 -4.96 -38.08 -12.58
C LYS A 75 -4.10 -38.10 -13.82
N GLU A 76 -3.18 -39.06 -13.84
CA GLU A 76 -2.68 -39.62 -15.08
C GLU A 76 -3.87 -39.85 -16.03
N GLY A 77 -3.78 -39.35 -17.27
CA GLY A 77 -4.58 -39.88 -18.38
C GLY A 77 -5.84 -39.13 -18.84
N GLN A 78 -5.94 -37.81 -18.72
CA GLN A 78 -6.96 -37.08 -19.48
C GLN A 78 -6.38 -36.67 -20.86
N LEU A 79 -6.39 -37.61 -21.80
CA LEU A 79 -6.25 -37.31 -23.23
C LEU A 79 -7.30 -36.27 -23.60
N ILE A 80 -6.87 -35.11 -24.11
CA ILE A 80 -7.75 -34.14 -24.74
C ILE A 80 -8.23 -34.77 -26.06
N PRO A 81 -9.53 -35.10 -26.23
CA PRO A 81 -10.03 -35.54 -27.52
C PRO A 81 -10.05 -34.33 -28.45
N GLY A 82 -9.11 -34.25 -29.39
CA GLY A 82 -9.11 -33.22 -30.43
C GLY A 82 -7.75 -32.63 -30.82
N ALA A 83 -6.65 -32.98 -30.16
CA ALA A 83 -5.33 -32.58 -30.63
C ALA A 83 -4.79 -33.62 -31.63
N VAL A 84 -5.11 -33.45 -32.91
CA VAL A 84 -4.31 -34.04 -33.99
C VAL A 84 -3.02 -33.25 -34.02
N ILE A 85 -1.99 -33.73 -33.30
CA ILE A 85 -0.62 -33.31 -33.56
C ILE A 85 -0.18 -34.08 -34.80
N ALA A 86 -0.34 -33.44 -35.96
CA ALA A 86 0.33 -33.89 -37.17
C ALA A 86 1.82 -33.66 -36.97
N ASP A 87 2.51 -34.74 -36.61
CA ASP A 87 3.95 -34.90 -36.74
C ASP A 87 4.23 -35.10 -38.24
N GLU A 88 4.51 -34.00 -38.94
CA GLU A 88 5.12 -34.07 -40.27
C GLU A 88 6.47 -33.35 -40.19
N SER A 89 7.47 -34.15 -39.81
CA SER A 89 8.84 -33.92 -40.22
C SER A 89 8.91 -34.00 -41.75
N SER A 90 9.21 -32.90 -42.42
CA SER A 90 9.76 -32.93 -43.78
C SER A 90 11.06 -32.15 -43.79
N ASP A 91 12.14 -32.91 -43.74
CA ASP A 91 13.49 -32.53 -44.14
C ASP A 91 13.52 -32.58 -45.67
N GLU A 92 13.63 -31.42 -46.34
CA GLU A 92 13.78 -31.36 -47.79
C GLU A 92 14.82 -30.31 -48.21
N ASP A 93 16.03 -30.85 -48.42
CA ASP A 93 17.11 -30.56 -49.36
C ASP A 93 17.23 -29.19 -50.09
N LEU A 94 18.48 -28.70 -50.03
CA LEU A 94 19.28 -27.94 -51.01
C LEU A 94 18.62 -27.55 -52.34
N THR A 95 18.57 -26.23 -52.61
CA THR A 95 19.03 -25.63 -53.88
C THR A 95 19.64 -24.25 -53.67
#